data_AF-A0A2V9D5N0-F1
#
_entry.id   AF-A0A2V9D5N0-F1
#
_cell.length_a   1.000
_cell.length_b   1.000
_cell.length_c   1.000
_cell.angle_alpha   90.00
_cell.angle_beta   90.00
_cell.angle_gamma   90.00
#
_symmetry.space_group_name_H-M   'P 1'
#
loop_
_entity.id
_entity.type
_entity.pdbx_description
1 polymer ?
#
loop_
_entity_poly.entity_id
_entity_poly.type
_entity_poly.pdbx_seq_one_letter_code
_entity_poly.pdbx_strand_id
1 'polypeptide(L)'
;MRILRTVVTPNLELWAKGLLAAAIAGAANGVITGFAAVGIDPAHFNLQAGLKSTLAIAGVSALMSGIIGVAAYLKQSPLPANGQTK
;
A
#
# COMPACT_ATOMS: atom_id res chain seq x y z
N MET A 1 18.95 6.13 -34.05
CA MET A 1 18.67 5.09 -33.03
C MET A 1 17.19 5.16 -32.65
N ARG A 2 16.38 4.17 -33.05
CA ARG A 2 14.93 4.12 -32.75
C ARG A 2 14.72 3.04 -31.69
N ILE A 3 14.43 3.45 -30.47
CA ILE A 3 14.17 2.53 -29.35
C ILE A 3 12.77 1.97 -29.58
N LEU A 4 12.67 0.69 -29.99
CA LEU A 4 11.41 -0.03 -30.04
C LEU A 4 10.92 -0.20 -28.60
N ARG A 5 10.09 0.72 -28.12
CA ARG A 5 9.32 0.51 -26.88
C ARG A 5 8.30 -0.58 -27.19
N THR A 6 8.54 -1.78 -26.69
CA THR A 6 7.51 -2.82 -26.64
C THR A 6 6.37 -2.26 -25.81
N VAL A 7 5.24 -1.98 -26.46
CA VAL A 7 4.00 -1.62 -25.76
C VAL A 7 3.50 -2.90 -25.11
N VAL A 8 3.92 -3.14 -23.88
CA VAL A 8 3.36 -4.21 -23.06
C VAL A 8 1.94 -3.77 -22.70
N THR A 9 0.94 -4.38 -23.32
CA THR A 9 -0.45 -4.25 -22.85
C THR A 9 -0.52 -4.86 -21.45
N PRO A 10 -0.88 -4.09 -20.40
CA PRO A 10 -0.92 -4.62 -19.05
C PRO A 10 -1.96 -5.74 -18.99
N ASN A 11 -1.48 -6.96 -18.74
CA ASN A 11 -2.34 -8.07 -18.39
C ASN A 11 -3.09 -7.69 -17.10
N LEU A 12 -4.41 -7.91 -17.07
CA LEU A 12 -5.24 -7.66 -15.89
C LEU A 12 -4.67 -8.32 -14.64
N GLU A 13 -4.09 -9.52 -14.78
CA GLU A 13 -3.42 -10.22 -13.69
C GLU A 13 -2.22 -9.44 -13.14
N LEU A 14 -1.37 -8.90 -14.02
CA LEU A 14 -0.21 -8.12 -13.62
C LEU A 14 -0.64 -6.80 -12.95
N TRP A 15 -1.67 -6.15 -13.50
CA TRP A 15 -2.22 -4.93 -12.92
C TRP A 15 -2.79 -5.18 -11.52
N ALA A 16 -3.54 -6.27 -11.32
CA ALA A 16 -4.12 -6.63 -10.04
C ALA A 16 -3.05 -7.00 -9.01
N LYS A 17 -2.00 -7.73 -9.42
CA LYS A 17 -0.84 -8.01 -8.55
C LYS A 17 -0.14 -6.71 -8.13
N GLY A 18 0.02 -5.76 -9.04
CA GLY A 18 0.59 -4.45 -8.72
C GLY A 18 -0.27 -3.62 -7.76
N LEU A 19 -1.60 -3.67 -7.90
CA LEU A 19 -2.54 -3.03 -6.98
C LEU A 19 -2.40 -3.60 -5.56
N LEU A 20 -2.33 -4.93 -5.45
CA LEU A 20 -2.13 -5.61 -4.17
C LEU A 20 -0.76 -5.28 -3.57
N ALA A 21 0.29 -5.28 -4.39
CA ALA A 21 1.63 -4.91 -3.94
C ALA A 21 1.67 -3.47 -3.42
N ALA A 22 0.98 -2.54 -4.07
CA ALA A 22 0.87 -1.15 -3.63
C ALA A 22 0.09 -1.02 -2.31
N ALA A 23 -0.99 -1.79 -2.13
CA ALA A 23 -1.73 -1.85 -0.88
C ALA A 23 -0.84 -2.33 0.29
N ILE A 24 -0.09 -3.42 0.07
CA ILE A 24 0.83 -3.99 1.07
C ILE A 24 1.97 -3.02 1.38
N ALA A 25 2.58 -2.43 0.36
CA ALA A 25 3.67 -1.46 0.53
C ALA A 25 3.22 -0.22 1.31
N GLY A 26 2.04 0.32 0.97
CA GLY A 26 1.43 1.41 1.70
C GLY A 26 1.14 1.02 3.16
N ALA A 27 0.52 -0.13 3.37
CA ALA A 27 0.19 -0.61 4.71
C ALA A 27 1.43 -0.84 5.59
N ALA A 28 2.48 -1.44 5.04
CA ALA A 28 3.74 -1.64 5.75
C ALA A 28 4.38 -0.32 6.20
N ASN A 29 4.41 0.69 5.33
CA ASN A 29 4.86 2.03 5.69
C ASN A 29 4.01 2.64 6.83
N GLY A 30 2.70 2.42 6.77
CA GLY A 30 1.78 2.85 7.81
C GLY A 30 2.05 2.17 9.14
N VAL A 31 2.29 0.85 9.17
CA VAL A 31 2.66 0.12 10.39
C VAL A 31 3.91 0.75 11.00
N ILE A 32 4.99 0.91 10.22
CA ILE A 32 6.25 1.49 10.70
C ILE A 32 6.00 2.88 11.32
N THR A 33 5.20 3.70 10.64
CA THR A 33 4.86 5.05 11.12
C THR A 33 4.01 5.02 12.40
N GLY A 34 3.05 4.10 12.51
CA GLY A 34 2.23 3.95 13.71
C GLY A 34 3.03 3.44 14.91
N PHE A 35 4.02 2.58 14.69
CA PHE A 35 4.97 2.17 15.72
C PHE A 35 5.91 3.30 16.14
N ALA A 36 6.20 4.29 15.28
CA ALA A 36 6.93 5.47 15.70
C ALA A 36 6.20 6.25 16.81
N ALA A 37 4.86 6.18 16.88
CA ALA A 37 4.07 6.81 17.94
C ALA A 37 4.34 6.22 19.34
N VAL A 38 4.74 4.94 19.43
CA VAL A 38 5.22 4.30 20.68
C VAL A 38 6.49 4.98 21.20
N GLY A 39 7.38 5.37 20.29
CA GLY A 39 8.60 6.09 20.64
C GLY A 39 8.33 7.53 21.11
N ILE A 40 7.19 8.11 20.73
CA ILE A 40 6.81 9.49 21.08
C ILE A 40 6.11 9.54 22.44
N ASP A 41 5.19 8.61 22.71
CA ASP A 41 4.51 8.48 24.02
C ASP A 41 4.47 7.01 24.49
N PRO A 42 5.53 6.55 25.18
CA PRO A 42 5.63 5.18 25.67
C PRO A 42 4.73 4.91 26.88
N ALA A 43 4.16 5.94 27.54
CA ALA A 43 3.28 5.74 28.69
C ALA A 43 1.88 5.27 28.26
N HIS A 44 1.38 5.75 27.12
CA HIS A 44 0.09 5.35 26.55
C HIS A 44 0.17 4.23 25.51
N PHE A 45 1.27 4.15 24.76
CA PHE A 45 1.46 3.19 23.68
C PHE A 45 2.69 2.33 23.97
N ASN A 46 2.50 1.16 24.56
CA ASN A 46 3.56 0.24 24.98
C ASN A 46 3.10 -1.21 24.77
N LEU A 47 4.03 -2.14 24.51
CA LEU A 47 3.79 -3.59 24.40
C LEU A 47 3.36 -4.29 25.71
N GLN A 48 3.54 -3.67 26.87
CA GLN A 48 3.30 -4.27 28.20
C GLN A 48 1.99 -3.80 28.87
N ALA A 49 1.63 -2.52 28.73
CA ALA A 49 0.38 -1.95 29.30
C ALA A 49 -0.62 -1.43 28.23
N GLY A 50 -0.18 -1.22 26.99
CA GLY A 50 -0.94 -0.55 25.94
C GLY A 50 -0.88 -1.25 24.58
N LEU A 51 -0.69 -2.58 24.56
CA LEU A 51 -0.46 -3.34 23.32
C LEU A 51 -1.65 -3.20 22.36
N LYS A 52 -2.87 -3.19 22.90
CA LYS A 52 -4.10 -2.97 22.15
C LYS A 52 -4.13 -1.59 21.49
N SER A 53 -3.76 -0.54 22.22
CA SER A 53 -3.69 0.84 21.68
C SER A 53 -2.59 0.99 20.63
N THR A 54 -1.46 0.31 20.84
CA THR A 54 -0.32 0.26 19.92
C THR A 54 -0.68 -0.47 18.62
N LEU A 55 -1.32 -1.63 18.70
CA LEU A 55 -1.82 -2.32 17.51
C LEU A 55 -2.95 -1.54 16.83
N ALA A 56 -3.80 -0.85 17.60
CA ALA A 56 -4.86 -0.02 17.02
C ALA A 56 -4.27 1.13 16.22
N ILE A 57 -3.28 1.86 16.76
CA ILE A 57 -2.67 2.98 16.02
C ILE A 57 -1.87 2.48 14.82
N ALA A 58 -1.10 1.39 14.97
CA ALA A 58 -0.38 0.75 13.86
C ALA A 58 -1.32 0.19 12.78
N GLY A 59 -2.46 -0.36 13.17
CA GLY A 59 -3.48 -0.88 12.26
C GLY A 59 -4.20 0.24 11.50
N VAL A 60 -4.56 1.33 12.19
CA VAL A 60 -5.19 2.50 11.56
C VAL A 60 -4.21 3.20 10.61
N SER A 61 -2.95 3.39 11.02
CA SER A 61 -1.94 4.00 10.16
C SER A 61 -1.62 3.13 8.95
N ALA A 62 -1.57 1.80 9.11
CA ALA A 62 -1.45 0.84 8.01
C ALA A 62 -2.63 0.93 7.05
N LEU A 63 -3.87 0.96 7.55
CA LEU A 63 -5.04 1.08 6.70
C LEU A 63 -5.00 2.37 5.87
N MET A 64 -4.74 3.51 6.51
CA MET A 64 -4.68 4.80 5.83
C MET A 64 -3.57 4.84 4.77
N SER A 65 -2.38 4.36 5.14
CA SER A 65 -1.23 4.34 4.23
C SER A 65 -1.41 3.33 3.09
N GLY A 66 -2.10 2.22 3.34
CA GLY A 66 -2.50 1.25 2.32
C GLY A 66 -3.46 1.86 1.30
N ILE A 67 -4.48 2.59 1.75
CA ILE A 67 -5.40 3.32 0.86
C ILE A 67 -4.64 4.33 0.00
N ILE A 68 -3.70 5.07 0.60
CA ILE A 68 -2.85 6.02 -0.14
C ILE A 68 -2.00 5.29 -1.19
N GLY A 69 -1.40 4.13 -0.84
CA GLY A 69 -0.63 3.31 -1.77
C GLY A 69 -1.46 2.82 -2.95
N VAL A 70 -2.68 2.33 -2.68
CA VAL A 70 -3.65 1.94 -3.70
C VAL A 70 -3.99 3.13 -4.60
N ALA A 71 -4.33 4.28 -4.02
CA ALA A 71 -4.67 5.48 -4.78
C ALA A 71 -3.50 5.97 -5.64
N ALA A 72 -2.27 5.93 -5.12
CA ALA A 72 -1.06 6.27 -5.86
C ALA A 72 -0.83 5.31 -7.04
N TYR A 73 -1.05 4.02 -6.83
CA TYR A 73 -0.96 3.02 -7.91
C TYR A 73 -2.03 3.25 -8.97
N LEU A 74 -3.30 3.46 -8.59
CA LEU A 74 -4.38 3.76 -9.53
C LEU A 74 -4.15 5.05 -10.32
N LYS A 75 -3.51 6.06 -9.70
CA LYS A 75 -3.15 7.31 -10.36
C LYS A 75 -2.07 7.12 -11.44
N GLN A 76 -1.14 6.17 -11.24
CA GLN A 76 -0.01 5.94 -12.14
C GLN A 76 -0.29 4.83 -13.18
N SER A 77 -1.09 3.84 -12.79
CA SER A 77 -1.41 2.64 -13.55
C SER A 77 -2.88 2.67 -13.97
N PRO A 78 -3.20 3.22 -15.16
CA PRO A 78 -4.56 3.23 -15.67
C PRO A 78 -5.12 1.81 -15.76
N LEU A 79 -6.46 1.69 -15.71
CA LEU A 79 -7.13 0.40 -15.83
C LEU A 79 -6.68 -0.30 -17.13
N PRO A 80 -6.28 -1.58 -17.07
CA PRO A 80 -5.90 -2.32 -18.24
C PRO A 80 -7.12 -2.40 -19.16
N ALA A 81 -6.94 -2.09 -20.44
CA ALA A 81 -8.00 -2.30 -21.43
C ALA A 81 -8.36 -3.78 -21.42
N ASN A 82 -9.63 -4.10 -21.23
CA ASN A 82 -10.15 -5.46 -21.27
C ASN A 82 -9.59 -6.14 -22.52
N GLY A 83 -8.87 -7.24 -22.33
CA GLY A 83 -8.40 -8.07 -23.43
C GLY A 83 -9.61 -8.59 -24.20
N GLN A 84 -9.87 -7.95 -25.34
CA GLN A 84 -10.52 -8.48 -26.54
C GLN A 84 -11.86 -9.21 -26.32
N THR A 85 -12.96 -8.52 -26.70
CA THR A 85 -14.06 -9.19 -27.39
C THR A 85 -13.48 -10.09 -28.49
N LYS A 86 -13.59 -11.40 -28.31
CA LYS A 86 -13.76 -12.33 -29.41
C LYS A 86 -15.20 -12.78 -29.42
#